data_AF-A0A925QJ96-F1
#
_entry.id   AF-A0A925QJ96-F1
#
_cell.length_a   1.000
_cell.length_b   1.000
_cell.length_c   1.000
_cell.angle_alpha   90.00
_cell.angle_beta   90.00
_cell.angle_gamma   90.00
#
_symmetry.space_group_name_H-M   'P 1'
#
loop_
_entity.id
_entity.type
_entity.pdbx_description
1 polymer ?
#
loop_
_entity_poly.entity_id
_entity_poly.type
_entity_poly.pdbx_seq_one_letter_code
_entity_poly.pdbx_strand_id
1 'polypeptide(L)'
;MAKNFILSITLIFFSIVAFAQTNSAVLLGKVVDAHTGAPLSYATISLTAGGLNTMSNENGNFIFKFSAYSGNDSIKISHVGYQSVLLSSKARGSVAIELQKEDISLEAVTVKAVSALDLVKKAIARIPENYPSSPYLFNGFYRLTGSRESDIIQMSEAVFDIFSENYARKGKQMKLLKVRTDKDRAAFNGNDQFAIGSTAEDIMDHDIVSNVSESDILNKKQLNNYKFTYKGIIDYKGAEAYKIDFDQKDGIKKCLKQGTIIIGTEDMAFLEFKFWRSAKGL
;
A
#
# COMPACT_ATOMS: atom_id res chain seq x y z
N MET A 1 -53.65 -45.16 -20.42
CA MET A 1 -53.03 -44.40 -19.32
C MET A 1 -51.55 -44.13 -19.54
N ALA A 2 -50.71 -45.12 -19.87
CA ALA A 2 -49.26 -44.93 -20.05
C ALA A 2 -48.86 -43.88 -21.12
N LYS A 3 -49.60 -43.78 -22.23
CA LYS A 3 -49.29 -42.85 -23.33
C LYS A 3 -49.44 -41.37 -22.95
N ASN A 4 -50.44 -41.05 -22.13
CA ASN A 4 -50.68 -39.69 -21.64
C ASN A 4 -49.69 -39.32 -20.53
N PHE A 5 -49.29 -40.30 -19.70
CA PHE A 5 -48.28 -40.11 -18.66
C PHE A 5 -46.89 -39.81 -19.25
N ILE A 6 -46.51 -40.52 -20.32
CA ILE A 6 -45.27 -40.25 -21.06
C ILE A 6 -45.31 -38.84 -21.67
N LEU A 7 -46.42 -38.44 -22.32
CA LEU A 7 -46.57 -37.10 -22.90
C LEU A 7 -46.44 -35.98 -21.84
N SER A 8 -47.01 -36.18 -20.66
CA SER A 8 -46.89 -35.24 -19.53
C SER A 8 -45.45 -35.13 -19.02
N ILE A 9 -44.72 -36.24 -18.93
CA ILE A 9 -43.30 -36.23 -18.52
C ILE A 9 -42.44 -35.53 -19.58
N THR A 10 -42.68 -35.76 -20.87
CA THR A 10 -41.94 -35.07 -21.95
C THR A 10 -42.20 -33.56 -21.94
N LEU A 11 -43.43 -33.13 -21.65
CA LEU A 11 -43.76 -31.69 -21.55
C LEU A 11 -43.07 -31.02 -20.36
N ILE A 12 -42.96 -31.71 -19.22
CA ILE A 12 -42.27 -31.22 -18.03
C ILE A 12 -40.75 -31.12 -18.29
N PHE A 13 -40.16 -32.08 -19.00
CA PHE A 13 -38.75 -31.98 -19.39
C PHE A 13 -38.50 -30.82 -20.38
N PHE A 14 -39.45 -30.51 -21.26
CA PHE A 14 -39.29 -29.40 -22.21
C PHE A 14 -39.39 -28.01 -21.55
N SER A 15 -40.21 -27.86 -20.51
CA SER A 15 -40.32 -26.60 -19.76
C SER A 15 -39.08 -26.33 -18.88
N ILE A 16 -38.41 -27.36 -18.35
CA ILE A 16 -37.16 -27.18 -17.59
C ILE A 16 -36.03 -26.65 -18.48
N VAL A 17 -35.97 -27.08 -19.75
CA VAL A 17 -34.97 -26.57 -20.73
C VAL A 17 -35.24 -25.11 -21.11
N ALA A 18 -36.51 -24.66 -21.12
CA ALA A 18 -36.87 -23.27 -21.40
C ALA A 18 -36.43 -22.30 -20.28
N PHE A 19 -36.42 -22.74 -19.02
CA PHE A 19 -35.92 -21.93 -17.89
C PHE A 19 -34.39 -21.92 -17.75
N ALA A 20 -33.66 -22.73 -18.52
CA ALA A 20 -32.20 -22.79 -18.49
C ALA A 20 -31.51 -21.79 -19.45
N GLN A 21 -32.26 -20.87 -20.09
CA GLN A 21 -31.67 -19.81 -20.91
C GLN A 21 -30.98 -18.78 -20.00
N THR A 22 -29.73 -19.07 -19.65
CA THR A 22 -28.84 -18.09 -19.02
C THR A 22 -28.61 -16.97 -20.03
N ASN A 23 -29.15 -15.79 -19.73
CA ASN A 23 -29.04 -14.59 -20.54
C ASN A 23 -27.58 -14.08 -20.47
N SER A 24 -26.68 -14.81 -21.15
CA SER A 24 -25.24 -14.59 -21.11
C SER A 24 -24.83 -13.62 -22.21
N ALA A 25 -24.15 -12.57 -21.78
CA ALA A 25 -23.48 -11.59 -22.59
C ALA A 25 -22.08 -12.05 -22.94
N VAL A 26 -21.67 -11.81 -24.19
CA VAL A 26 -20.26 -11.96 -24.58
C VAL A 26 -19.80 -10.64 -25.19
N LEU A 27 -18.72 -10.11 -24.63
CA LEU A 27 -17.96 -8.99 -25.18
C LEU A 27 -16.60 -9.52 -25.61
N LEU A 28 -16.31 -9.36 -26.89
CA LEU A 28 -15.02 -9.66 -27.50
C LEU A 28 -14.34 -8.33 -27.78
N GLY A 29 -13.02 -8.28 -27.71
CA GLY A 29 -12.34 -7.06 -28.11
C GLY A 29 -10.85 -7.13 -28.08
N LYS A 30 -10.24 -6.02 -28.49
CA LYS A 30 -8.79 -5.80 -28.46
C LYS A 30 -8.50 -4.50 -27.73
N VAL A 31 -7.58 -4.54 -26.79
CA VAL A 31 -7.09 -3.37 -26.06
C VAL A 31 -5.76 -2.93 -26.67
N VAL A 32 -5.67 -1.65 -27.03
CA VAL A 32 -4.48 -1.04 -27.64
C VAL A 32 -4.14 0.30 -26.97
N ASP A 33 -2.87 0.69 -27.06
CA ASP A 33 -2.43 2.04 -26.74
C ASP A 33 -2.97 3.01 -27.79
N ALA A 34 -3.65 4.06 -27.36
CA ALA A 34 -4.34 5.01 -28.25
C ALA A 34 -3.38 5.82 -29.15
N HIS A 35 -2.09 5.94 -28.79
CA HIS A 35 -1.12 6.74 -29.52
C HIS A 35 -0.31 5.91 -30.52
N THR A 36 0.16 4.75 -30.09
CA THR A 36 1.04 3.87 -30.85
C THR A 36 0.29 2.77 -31.59
N GLY A 37 -0.96 2.48 -31.20
CA GLY A 37 -1.72 1.33 -31.68
C GLY A 37 -1.16 -0.02 -31.22
N ALA A 38 -0.17 -0.03 -30.33
CA ALA A 38 0.44 -1.26 -29.83
C ALA A 38 -0.56 -2.05 -28.97
N PRO A 39 -0.61 -3.39 -29.09
CA PRO A 39 -1.48 -4.20 -28.25
C PRO A 39 -1.10 -4.09 -26.78
N LEU A 40 -2.09 -3.93 -25.91
CA LEU A 40 -1.91 -3.92 -24.46
C LEU A 40 -2.20 -5.31 -23.90
N SER A 41 -1.12 -6.05 -23.63
CA SER A 41 -1.17 -7.35 -22.97
C SER A 41 -1.59 -7.23 -21.51
N TYR A 42 -2.40 -8.17 -21.01
CA TYR A 42 -2.76 -8.23 -19.58
C TYR A 42 -3.55 -7.02 -19.06
N ALA A 43 -4.27 -6.31 -19.94
CA ALA A 43 -5.27 -5.33 -19.52
C ALA A 43 -6.41 -6.06 -18.80
N THR A 44 -6.88 -5.51 -17.69
CA THR A 44 -7.98 -6.06 -16.88
C THR A 44 -9.32 -5.57 -17.42
N ILE A 45 -10.26 -6.47 -17.64
CA ILE A 45 -11.66 -6.20 -18.00
C ILE A 45 -12.52 -6.72 -16.84
N SER A 46 -13.33 -5.87 -16.22
CA SER A 46 -14.09 -6.21 -15.01
C SER A 46 -15.45 -5.56 -14.94
N LEU A 47 -16.42 -6.18 -14.27
CA LEU A 47 -17.65 -5.49 -13.85
C LEU A 47 -17.38 -4.69 -12.57
N THR A 48 -17.83 -3.43 -12.52
CA THR A 48 -17.60 -2.56 -11.37
C THR A 48 -18.26 -3.07 -10.08
N ALA A 49 -19.44 -3.68 -10.16
CA ALA A 49 -20.15 -4.17 -8.98
C ALA A 49 -19.92 -5.68 -8.67
N GLY A 50 -19.33 -6.44 -9.60
CA GLY A 50 -19.54 -7.90 -9.65
C GLY A 50 -18.37 -8.81 -9.32
N GLY A 51 -17.16 -8.31 -9.05
CA GLY A 51 -15.95 -9.14 -8.80
C GLY A 51 -15.47 -9.99 -9.99
N LEU A 52 -16.34 -10.21 -10.99
CA LEU A 52 -16.06 -10.90 -12.23
C LEU A 52 -15.10 -10.08 -13.10
N ASN A 53 -14.00 -10.70 -13.50
CA ASN A 53 -12.98 -10.09 -14.33
C ASN A 53 -12.35 -11.11 -15.29
N THR A 54 -11.70 -10.59 -16.33
CA THR A 54 -10.81 -11.32 -17.24
C THR A 54 -9.66 -10.41 -17.66
N MET A 55 -8.72 -10.92 -18.45
CA MET A 55 -7.57 -10.18 -18.93
C MET A 55 -7.37 -10.35 -20.43
N SER A 56 -6.80 -9.35 -21.09
CA SER A 56 -6.34 -9.48 -22.47
C SER A 56 -5.10 -10.38 -22.56
N ASN A 57 -4.98 -11.10 -23.68
CA ASN A 57 -3.78 -11.90 -24.00
C ASN A 57 -2.62 -11.03 -24.50
N GLU A 58 -1.49 -11.66 -24.86
CA GLU A 58 -0.29 -10.99 -25.37
C GLU A 58 -0.54 -10.11 -26.61
N ASN A 59 -1.56 -10.45 -27.40
CA ASN A 59 -1.98 -9.69 -28.58
C ASN A 59 -3.05 -8.64 -28.26
N GLY A 60 -3.34 -8.38 -26.98
CA GLY A 60 -4.35 -7.44 -26.52
C GLY A 60 -5.80 -7.93 -26.66
N ASN A 61 -6.03 -9.16 -27.11
CA ASN A 61 -7.38 -9.67 -27.34
C ASN A 61 -8.00 -10.25 -26.06
N PHE A 62 -9.29 -10.05 -25.84
CA PHE A 62 -10.02 -10.57 -24.69
C PHE A 62 -11.39 -11.15 -25.07
N ILE A 63 -11.90 -12.05 -24.21
CA ILE A 63 -13.25 -12.59 -24.25
C ILE A 63 -13.85 -12.46 -22.86
N PHE A 64 -14.82 -11.56 -22.70
CA PHE A 64 -15.50 -11.33 -21.42
C PHE A 64 -16.93 -11.86 -21.48
N LYS A 65 -17.19 -12.94 -20.75
CA LYS A 65 -18.51 -13.56 -20.62
C LYS A 65 -19.12 -13.17 -19.29
N PHE A 66 -20.34 -12.64 -19.29
CA PHE A 66 -21.01 -12.19 -18.08
C PHE A 66 -22.52 -12.37 -18.19
N SER A 67 -23.24 -12.49 -17.08
CA SER A 67 -24.71 -12.48 -17.11
C SER A 67 -25.20 -11.06 -17.43
N ALA A 68 -26.23 -10.94 -18.26
CA ALA A 68 -26.86 -9.65 -18.53
C ALA A 68 -27.42 -9.09 -17.21
N TYR A 69 -26.71 -8.13 -16.62
CA TYR A 69 -27.13 -7.48 -15.39
C TYR A 69 -28.26 -6.50 -15.69
N SER A 70 -29.31 -6.51 -14.86
CA SER A 70 -30.47 -5.62 -14.97
C SER A 70 -30.26 -4.26 -14.29
N GLY A 71 -29.07 -4.01 -13.73
CA GLY A 71 -28.70 -2.77 -13.04
C GLY A 71 -27.88 -1.79 -13.88
N ASN A 72 -27.59 -0.62 -13.32
CA ASN A 72 -26.81 0.46 -13.94
C ASN A 72 -25.28 0.21 -13.87
N ASP A 73 -24.84 -1.04 -13.98
CA ASP A 73 -23.42 -1.43 -13.83
C ASP A 73 -22.61 -1.07 -15.08
N SER A 74 -21.28 -1.02 -14.94
CA SER A 74 -20.34 -0.69 -16.01
C SER A 74 -19.22 -1.72 -16.13
N ILE A 75 -18.71 -1.90 -17.34
CA ILE A 75 -17.53 -2.71 -17.60
C ILE A 75 -16.34 -1.76 -17.58
N LYS A 76 -15.44 -1.94 -16.62
CA LYS A 76 -14.19 -1.20 -16.51
C LYS A 76 -13.07 -1.96 -17.24
N ILE A 77 -12.34 -1.25 -18.09
CA ILE A 77 -11.12 -1.74 -18.74
C ILE A 77 -9.96 -0.89 -18.23
N SER A 78 -8.93 -1.53 -17.69
CA SER A 78 -7.77 -0.83 -17.08
C SER A 78 -6.46 -1.56 -17.35
N HIS A 79 -5.37 -0.80 -17.45
CA HIS A 79 -4.01 -1.32 -17.58
C HIS A 79 -3.06 -0.41 -16.79
N VAL A 80 -2.01 -0.95 -16.17
CA VAL A 80 -1.03 -0.15 -15.42
C VAL A 80 -0.40 0.90 -16.33
N GLY A 81 -0.42 2.16 -15.91
CA GLY A 81 0.11 3.30 -16.68
C GLY A 81 -0.85 3.84 -17.75
N TYR A 82 -2.13 3.50 -17.70
CA TYR A 82 -3.17 3.95 -18.64
C TYR A 82 -4.45 4.35 -17.92
N GLN A 83 -5.13 5.36 -18.46
CA GLN A 83 -6.44 5.77 -17.96
C GLN A 83 -7.47 4.69 -18.26
N SER A 84 -8.26 4.32 -17.25
CA SER A 84 -9.30 3.30 -17.40
C SER A 84 -10.51 3.83 -18.16
N VAL A 85 -11.11 2.98 -19.01
CA VAL A 85 -12.35 3.29 -19.75
C VAL A 85 -13.52 2.52 -19.14
N LEU A 86 -14.68 3.17 -19.04
CA LEU A 86 -15.94 2.56 -18.64
C LEU A 86 -16.84 2.36 -19.86
N LEU A 87 -17.31 1.13 -20.05
CA LEU A 87 -18.34 0.79 -21.03
C LEU A 87 -19.65 0.47 -20.32
N SER A 88 -20.76 0.62 -21.03
CA SER A 88 -22.05 0.14 -20.55
C SER A 88 -22.02 -1.39 -20.34
N SER A 89 -22.61 -1.87 -19.25
CA SER A 89 -22.90 -3.31 -19.04
C SER A 89 -23.82 -3.91 -20.12
N LYS A 90 -24.43 -3.08 -20.98
CA LYS A 90 -25.17 -3.52 -22.17
C LYS A 90 -24.30 -3.74 -23.40
N ALA A 91 -23.00 -3.46 -23.34
CA ALA A 91 -22.08 -3.67 -24.46
C ALA A 91 -22.01 -5.16 -24.84
N ARG A 92 -22.15 -5.46 -26.13
CA ARG A 92 -22.12 -6.82 -26.70
C ARG A 92 -21.34 -6.78 -28.01
N GLY A 93 -20.80 -7.93 -28.42
CA GLY A 93 -20.11 -8.07 -29.71
C GLY A 93 -18.63 -7.73 -29.63
N SER A 94 -18.04 -7.30 -30.76
CA SER A 94 -16.62 -6.99 -30.87
C SER A 94 -16.36 -5.49 -30.73
N VAL A 95 -15.42 -5.10 -29.87
CA VAL A 95 -15.05 -3.70 -29.64
C VAL A 95 -13.53 -3.50 -29.65
N ALA A 96 -13.07 -2.42 -30.27
CA ALA A 96 -11.70 -1.94 -30.10
C ALA A 96 -11.66 -0.94 -28.95
N ILE A 97 -10.77 -1.17 -27.98
CA ILE A 97 -10.61 -0.33 -26.80
C ILE A 97 -9.24 0.33 -26.87
N GLU A 98 -9.25 1.64 -26.99
CA GLU A 98 -8.05 2.46 -26.98
C GLU A 98 -7.88 3.04 -25.59
N LEU A 99 -6.77 2.72 -24.92
CA LEU A 99 -6.43 3.32 -23.66
C LEU A 99 -5.41 4.43 -23.88
N GLN A 100 -5.71 5.61 -23.34
CA GLN A 100 -4.75 6.70 -23.31
C GLN A 100 -3.74 6.43 -22.20
N LYS A 101 -2.45 6.56 -22.54
CA LYS A 101 -1.39 6.47 -21.54
C LYS A 101 -1.66 7.51 -20.46
N GLU A 102 -1.65 7.04 -19.23
CA GLU A 102 -1.75 7.93 -18.09
C GLU A 102 -0.39 8.60 -17.99
N ASP A 103 -0.30 9.81 -18.54
CA ASP A 103 0.78 10.70 -18.18
C ASP A 103 0.66 10.91 -16.68
N ILE A 104 1.51 10.21 -15.93
CA ILE A 104 1.86 10.64 -14.58
C ILE A 104 2.62 11.95 -14.78
N SER A 105 1.84 13.01 -15.01
CA SER A 105 2.31 14.37 -14.93
C SER A 105 2.75 14.52 -13.49
N LEU A 106 4.07 14.40 -13.27
CA LEU A 106 4.68 15.01 -12.11
C LEU A 106 4.30 16.47 -12.21
N GLU A 107 3.31 16.90 -11.42
CA GLU A 107 2.92 18.29 -11.38
C GLU A 107 4.20 19.10 -11.27
N ALA A 108 4.41 19.99 -12.24
CA ALA A 108 5.51 20.92 -12.20
C ALA A 108 5.46 21.56 -10.82
N VAL A 109 6.51 21.34 -10.02
CA VAL A 109 6.64 21.93 -8.69
C VAL A 109 6.50 23.43 -8.89
N THR A 110 5.33 23.96 -8.57
CA THR A 110 5.20 25.40 -8.44
C THR A 110 6.13 25.72 -7.30
N VAL A 111 7.29 26.32 -7.62
CA VAL A 111 8.24 26.83 -6.64
C VAL A 111 7.59 28.05 -5.98
N LYS A 112 6.49 27.84 -5.25
CA LYS A 112 6.32 28.60 -4.01
C LYS A 112 7.58 28.28 -3.22
N ALA A 113 8.21 29.30 -2.64
CA ALA A 113 9.34 29.15 -1.74
C ALA A 113 8.87 28.43 -0.45
N VAL A 114 8.45 27.18 -0.57
CA VAL A 114 8.08 26.32 0.53
C VAL A 114 9.40 25.81 1.08
N SER A 115 9.85 26.44 2.15
CA SER A 115 10.98 25.95 2.91
C SER A 115 10.63 24.57 3.47
N ALA A 116 11.26 23.53 2.91
CA ALA A 116 11.07 22.15 3.36
C ALA A 116 11.37 22.00 4.85
N LEU A 117 12.38 22.74 5.34
CA LEU A 117 12.70 22.79 6.76
C LEU A 117 11.55 23.41 7.58
N ASP A 118 10.86 24.42 7.06
CA ASP A 118 9.73 25.02 7.77
C ASP A 118 8.50 24.11 7.78
N LEU A 119 8.27 23.31 6.73
CA LEU A 119 7.26 22.24 6.77
C LEU A 119 7.59 21.22 7.87
N VAL A 120 8.83 20.74 7.93
CA VAL A 120 9.27 19.81 8.99
C VAL A 120 9.10 20.44 10.38
N LYS A 121 9.47 21.71 10.57
CA LYS A 121 9.28 22.42 11.84
C LYS A 121 7.81 22.60 12.21
N LYS A 122 6.95 22.91 11.23
CA LYS A 122 5.48 23.00 11.45
C LYS A 122 4.91 21.65 11.87
N ALA A 123 5.32 20.56 11.22
CA ALA A 123 4.93 19.21 11.60
C ALA A 123 5.40 18.85 13.02
N ILE A 124 6.63 19.20 13.39
CA ILE A 124 7.12 19.06 14.78
C ILE A 124 6.24 19.84 15.76
N ALA A 125 5.89 21.08 15.42
CA ALA A 125 5.04 21.92 16.28
C ALA A 125 3.60 21.40 16.41
N ARG A 126 3.13 20.58 15.47
CA ARG A 126 1.79 19.96 15.45
C ARG A 126 1.71 18.59 16.14
N ILE A 127 2.83 18.07 16.65
CA ILE A 127 2.84 16.80 17.39
C ILE A 127 1.86 16.80 18.58
N PRO A 128 1.76 17.86 19.42
CA PRO A 128 0.82 17.85 20.54
C PRO A 128 -0.66 17.74 20.13
N GLU A 129 -1.03 18.24 18.95
CA GLU A 129 -2.40 18.18 18.42
C GLU A 129 -2.72 16.86 17.71
N ASN A 130 -1.71 16.23 17.11
CA ASN A 130 -1.89 15.03 16.28
C ASN A 130 -1.78 13.71 17.06
N TYR A 131 -1.38 13.75 18.33
CA TYR A 131 -1.10 12.55 19.12
C TYR A 131 -1.72 12.59 20.51
N PRO A 132 -2.02 11.43 21.13
CA PRO A 132 -2.69 11.38 22.43
C PRO A 132 -1.92 12.11 23.54
N SER A 133 -2.61 13.00 24.23
CA SER A 133 -2.09 13.76 25.38
C SER A 133 -2.55 13.21 26.74
N SER A 134 -3.49 12.26 26.74
CA SER A 134 -4.01 11.56 27.91
C SER A 134 -3.55 10.10 27.94
N PRO A 135 -3.65 9.40 29.09
CA PRO A 135 -3.24 8.01 29.18
C PRO A 135 -4.04 7.10 28.26
N TYR A 136 -3.34 6.18 27.60
CA TYR A 136 -3.93 5.20 26.69
C TYR A 136 -3.22 3.85 26.77
N LEU A 137 -3.91 2.82 26.29
CA LEU A 137 -3.37 1.47 26.14
C LEU A 137 -3.32 1.12 24.66
N PHE A 138 -2.17 0.62 24.22
CA PHE A 138 -1.93 0.14 22.88
C PHE A 138 -1.68 -1.37 22.91
N ASN A 139 -2.44 -2.14 22.15
CA ASN A 139 -2.19 -3.56 21.97
C ASN A 139 -1.37 -3.75 20.69
N GLY A 140 -0.29 -4.51 20.76
CA GLY A 140 0.63 -4.71 19.64
C GLY A 140 0.96 -6.17 19.39
N PHE A 141 1.34 -6.44 18.13
CA PHE A 141 1.94 -7.69 17.70
C PHE A 141 3.30 -7.40 17.07
N TYR A 142 4.31 -8.11 17.52
CA TYR A 142 5.67 -8.08 17.01
C TYR A 142 6.00 -9.39 16.32
N ARG A 143 6.67 -9.31 15.16
CA ARG A 143 7.32 -10.45 14.53
C ARG A 143 8.67 -10.02 13.96
N LEU A 144 9.69 -10.78 14.30
CA LEU A 144 11.01 -10.72 13.68
C LEU A 144 11.37 -12.08 13.09
N THR A 145 11.94 -12.05 11.89
CA THR A 145 12.48 -13.20 11.20
C THR A 145 13.93 -12.90 10.78
N GLY A 146 14.87 -13.70 11.27
CA GLY A 146 16.24 -13.73 10.77
C GLY A 146 16.38 -14.88 9.78
N SER A 147 16.77 -14.55 8.55
CA SER A 147 17.06 -15.54 7.52
C SER A 147 18.54 -15.57 7.17
N ARG A 148 19.01 -16.76 6.81
CA ARG A 148 20.28 -16.96 6.12
C ARG A 148 19.94 -17.50 4.74
N GLU A 149 20.19 -16.71 3.70
CA GLU A 149 19.70 -17.01 2.35
C GLU A 149 18.17 -17.17 2.37
N SER A 150 17.64 -18.36 2.06
CA SER A 150 16.20 -18.69 2.11
C SER A 150 15.74 -19.28 3.44
N ASP A 151 16.65 -19.75 4.29
CA ASP A 151 16.28 -20.50 5.49
C ASP A 151 16.05 -19.57 6.68
N ILE A 152 14.92 -19.73 7.36
CA ILE A 152 14.61 -18.99 8.58
C ILE A 152 15.39 -19.65 9.73
N ILE A 153 16.42 -18.96 10.21
CA ILE A 153 17.28 -19.41 11.31
C ILE A 153 16.86 -18.84 12.66
N GLN A 154 16.00 -17.81 12.65
CA GLN A 154 15.45 -17.20 13.86
C GLN A 154 14.06 -16.65 13.58
N MET A 155 13.12 -16.89 14.49
CA MET A 155 11.82 -16.25 14.52
C MET A 155 11.47 -15.85 15.94
N SER A 156 11.03 -14.62 16.15
CA SER A 156 10.54 -14.15 17.45
C SER A 156 9.22 -13.42 17.25
N GLU A 157 8.23 -13.77 18.05
CA GLU A 157 6.90 -13.18 18.03
C GLU A 157 6.48 -12.80 19.43
N ALA A 158 5.81 -11.66 19.56
CA ALA A 158 5.23 -11.22 20.82
C ALA A 158 3.88 -10.55 20.61
N VAL A 159 2.93 -10.83 21.51
CA VAL A 159 1.73 -10.04 21.73
C VAL A 159 1.94 -9.27 23.03
N PHE A 160 1.67 -7.97 23.02
CA PHE A 160 1.97 -7.10 24.16
C PHE A 160 0.97 -5.96 24.29
N ASP A 161 0.88 -5.42 25.49
CA ASP A 161 0.22 -4.16 25.77
C ASP A 161 1.27 -3.10 26.11
N ILE A 162 1.06 -1.87 25.67
CA ILE A 162 1.82 -0.70 26.10
C ILE A 162 0.84 0.25 26.77
N PHE A 163 1.03 0.48 28.06
CA PHE A 163 0.43 1.61 28.74
C PHE A 163 1.32 2.85 28.53
N SER A 164 0.72 3.98 28.20
CA SER A 164 1.43 5.24 28.01
C SER A 164 0.65 6.37 28.70
N GLU A 165 1.31 7.21 29.48
CA GLU A 165 0.68 8.37 30.14
C GLU A 165 0.28 9.47 29.14
N ASN A 166 1.02 9.56 28.03
CA ASN A 166 0.79 10.44 26.88
C ASN A 166 1.63 9.90 25.70
N TYR A 167 1.71 10.61 24.56
CA TYR A 167 2.45 10.11 23.41
C TYR A 167 3.98 10.01 23.59
N ALA A 168 4.58 10.81 24.49
CA ALA A 168 6.03 10.81 24.71
C ALA A 168 6.53 9.44 25.19
N ARG A 169 7.77 9.08 24.85
CA ARG A 169 8.36 7.79 25.28
C ARG A 169 8.46 7.65 26.80
N LYS A 170 8.72 8.75 27.51
CA LYS A 170 8.81 8.73 28.97
C LYS A 170 7.46 8.33 29.56
N GLY A 171 7.46 7.33 30.44
CA GLY A 171 6.23 6.82 31.07
C GLY A 171 5.52 5.72 30.27
N LYS A 172 6.13 5.20 29.21
CA LYS A 172 5.65 3.97 28.54
C LYS A 172 6.02 2.74 29.37
N GLN A 173 5.07 1.83 29.54
CA GLN A 173 5.23 0.56 30.23
C GLN A 173 4.72 -0.57 29.34
N MET A 174 5.60 -1.49 28.97
CA MET A 174 5.23 -2.67 28.18
C MET A 174 4.91 -3.85 29.09
N LYS A 175 3.80 -4.54 28.78
CA LYS A 175 3.44 -5.83 29.33
C LYS A 175 3.42 -6.86 28.20
N LEU A 176 4.39 -7.76 28.20
CA LEU A 176 4.38 -8.93 27.31
C LEU A 176 3.24 -9.88 27.74
N LEU A 177 2.33 -10.20 26.82
CA LEU A 177 1.20 -11.10 27.06
C LEU A 177 1.53 -12.53 26.64
N LYS A 178 2.15 -12.68 25.46
CA LYS A 178 2.55 -13.97 24.91
C LYS A 178 3.78 -13.80 24.05
N VAL A 179 4.73 -14.71 24.19
CA VAL A 179 5.96 -14.71 23.41
C VAL A 179 6.21 -16.10 22.86
N ARG A 180 6.72 -16.18 21.64
CA ARG A 180 7.30 -17.38 21.06
C ARG A 180 8.62 -17.00 20.42
N THR A 181 9.65 -17.80 20.67
CA THR A 181 10.93 -17.67 19.97
C THR A 181 11.36 -19.04 19.49
N ASP A 182 11.77 -19.10 18.23
CA ASP A 182 12.33 -20.27 17.58
C ASP A 182 13.68 -19.87 16.99
N LYS A 183 14.69 -20.70 17.17
CA LYS A 183 16.07 -20.37 16.78
C LYS A 183 16.84 -21.64 16.46
N ASP A 184 17.38 -21.69 15.25
CA ASP A 184 18.32 -22.71 14.83
C ASP A 184 19.70 -22.43 15.46
N ARG A 185 20.03 -23.17 16.52
CA ARG A 185 21.30 -23.01 17.22
C ARG A 185 22.52 -23.34 16.35
N ALA A 186 22.39 -24.23 15.37
CA ALA A 186 23.48 -24.60 14.48
C ALA A 186 23.92 -23.41 13.63
N ALA A 187 22.96 -22.60 13.15
CA ALA A 187 23.23 -21.37 12.43
C ALA A 187 24.02 -20.32 13.24
N PHE A 188 24.06 -20.45 14.58
CA PHE A 188 24.76 -19.53 15.49
C PHE A 188 25.95 -20.17 16.21
N ASN A 189 26.52 -21.27 15.67
CA ASN A 189 27.63 -22.00 16.29
C ASN A 189 27.34 -22.41 17.76
N GLY A 190 26.09 -22.73 18.07
CA GLY A 190 25.65 -23.06 19.44
C GLY A 190 25.54 -21.87 20.40
N ASN A 191 25.72 -20.63 19.92
CA ASN A 191 25.58 -19.44 20.76
C ASN A 191 24.10 -19.04 20.91
N ASP A 192 23.55 -19.31 22.08
CA ASP A 192 22.17 -18.95 22.41
C ASP A 192 21.98 -17.47 22.81
N GLN A 193 23.06 -16.76 23.16
CA GLN A 193 22.99 -15.35 23.59
C GLN A 193 22.95 -14.35 22.43
N PHE A 194 23.38 -14.74 21.23
CA PHE A 194 23.35 -13.87 20.06
C PHE A 194 21.97 -13.90 19.39
N ALA A 195 21.34 -12.75 19.16
CA ALA A 195 20.10 -12.64 18.41
C ALA A 195 20.25 -11.60 17.29
N ILE A 196 19.64 -11.86 16.14
CA ILE A 196 19.60 -10.91 15.03
C ILE A 196 18.42 -9.95 15.25
N GLY A 197 18.71 -8.66 15.07
CA GLY A 197 17.74 -7.57 15.10
C GLY A 197 17.29 -7.18 16.50
N SER A 198 16.03 -6.76 16.62
CA SER A 198 15.50 -6.09 17.80
C SER A 198 14.61 -6.98 18.66
N THR A 199 14.29 -6.53 19.86
CA THR A 199 13.24 -7.09 20.71
C THR A 199 11.91 -6.38 20.46
N ALA A 200 10.81 -6.92 21.01
CA ALA A 200 9.52 -6.23 20.97
C ALA A 200 9.56 -4.89 21.73
N GLU A 201 10.34 -4.81 22.82
CA GLU A 201 10.49 -3.61 23.63
C GLU A 201 11.21 -2.50 22.84
N ASP A 202 12.21 -2.86 22.05
CA ASP A 202 12.99 -1.92 21.23
C ASP A 202 12.09 -1.13 20.26
N ILE A 203 10.90 -1.61 19.90
CA ILE A 203 9.95 -0.88 19.04
C ILE A 203 9.68 0.53 19.60
N MET A 204 9.63 0.67 20.94
CA MET A 204 9.40 1.97 21.59
C MET A 204 10.53 2.97 21.34
N ASP A 205 11.72 2.49 20.98
CA ASP A 205 12.92 3.30 20.74
C ASP A 205 13.04 3.73 19.27
N HIS A 206 12.28 3.09 18.38
CA HIS A 206 12.31 3.36 16.94
C HIS A 206 11.30 4.41 16.49
N ASP A 207 10.37 4.81 17.35
CA ASP A 207 9.44 5.89 17.06
C ASP A 207 10.12 7.26 17.19
N ILE A 208 10.41 7.85 16.03
CA ILE A 208 11.08 9.15 15.88
C ILE A 208 10.23 10.29 16.45
N VAL A 209 8.90 10.19 16.32
CA VAL A 209 7.99 11.29 16.65
C VAL A 209 7.73 11.35 18.15
N SER A 210 7.52 10.21 18.81
CA SER A 210 7.38 10.18 20.29
C SER A 210 8.68 10.54 21.03
N ASN A 211 9.80 10.58 20.30
CA ASN A 211 11.13 10.93 20.79
C ASN A 211 11.74 12.13 20.08
N VAL A 212 10.92 13.10 19.65
CA VAL A 212 11.40 14.21 18.80
C VAL A 212 12.61 14.97 19.38
N SER A 213 12.70 15.10 20.71
CA SER A 213 13.83 15.76 21.40
C SER A 213 15.13 14.97 21.35
N GLU A 214 15.06 13.64 21.27
CA GLU A 214 16.22 12.73 21.23
C GLU A 214 16.51 12.24 19.81
N SER A 215 15.56 12.42 18.88
CA SER A 215 15.65 11.89 17.53
C SER A 215 16.88 12.41 16.78
N ASP A 216 17.60 11.50 16.13
CA ASP A 216 18.77 11.80 15.29
C ASP A 216 18.49 12.64 14.03
N ILE A 217 17.22 12.90 13.72
CA ILE A 217 16.77 13.64 12.53
C ILE A 217 16.09 14.94 12.95
N LEU A 218 15.03 14.85 13.74
CA LEU A 218 14.10 15.94 14.04
C LEU A 218 14.48 16.83 15.22
N ASN A 219 15.44 16.45 16.07
CA ASN A 219 15.74 17.30 17.21
C ASN A 219 16.32 18.65 16.78
N LYS A 220 16.12 19.69 17.59
CA LYS A 220 16.47 21.08 17.25
C LYS A 220 17.93 21.27 16.79
N LYS A 221 18.87 20.52 17.37
CA LYS A 221 20.29 20.56 16.99
C LYS A 221 20.53 19.84 15.67
N GLN A 222 19.91 18.66 15.49
CA GLN A 222 20.10 17.80 14.33
C GLN A 222 19.49 18.37 13.06
N LEU A 223 18.37 19.10 13.13
CA LEU A 223 17.77 19.76 11.97
C LEU A 223 18.76 20.63 11.19
N ASN A 224 19.74 21.24 11.87
CA ASN A 224 20.75 22.08 11.23
C ASN A 224 21.82 21.27 10.47
N ASN A 225 21.94 19.98 10.73
CA ASN A 225 22.90 19.08 10.11
C ASN A 225 22.39 18.47 8.80
N TYR A 226 21.10 18.64 8.48
CA TYR A 226 20.48 18.09 7.27
C TYR A 226 20.09 19.19 6.29
N LYS A 227 20.18 18.85 4.99
CA LYS A 227 19.56 19.59 3.91
C LYS A 227 18.22 18.94 3.59
N PHE A 228 17.13 19.67 3.83
CA PHE A 228 15.78 19.25 3.45
C PHE A 228 15.43 19.80 2.07
N THR A 229 14.87 18.95 1.23
CA THR A 229 14.51 19.27 -0.15
C THR A 229 13.04 18.92 -0.36
N TYR A 230 12.23 19.93 -0.67
CA TYR A 230 10.83 19.73 -1.00
C TYR A 230 10.72 19.02 -2.36
N LYS A 231 9.92 17.96 -2.44
CA LYS A 231 9.76 17.15 -3.65
C LYS A 231 8.37 17.25 -4.29
N GLY A 232 7.44 17.99 -3.67
CA GLY A 232 6.07 18.14 -4.14
C GLY A 232 5.04 17.59 -3.15
N ILE A 233 3.78 17.66 -3.58
CA ILE A 233 2.66 16.95 -2.96
C ILE A 233 2.52 15.60 -3.67
N ILE A 234 2.18 14.56 -2.92
CA ILE A 234 1.90 13.21 -3.43
C ILE A 234 0.54 12.74 -2.89
N ASP A 235 -0.08 11.80 -3.59
CA ASP A 235 -1.13 10.98 -2.99
C ASP A 235 -0.48 9.93 -2.07
N TYR A 236 -0.81 9.97 -0.78
CA TYR A 236 -0.44 8.97 0.20
C TYR A 236 -1.71 8.30 0.73
N LYS A 237 -2.04 7.15 0.13
CA LYS A 237 -3.21 6.32 0.50
C LYS A 237 -4.55 7.08 0.36
N GLY A 238 -4.70 7.88 -0.69
CA GLY A 238 -5.92 8.65 -0.97
C GLY A 238 -6.02 10.01 -0.28
N ALA A 239 -4.94 10.47 0.35
CA ALA A 239 -4.85 11.80 0.95
C ALA A 239 -3.60 12.54 0.46
N GLU A 240 -3.69 13.87 0.34
CA GLU A 240 -2.54 14.69 -0.05
C GLU A 240 -1.48 14.75 1.05
N ALA A 241 -0.23 14.56 0.68
CA ALA A 241 0.91 14.66 1.58
C ALA A 241 2.11 15.36 0.94
N TYR A 242 2.82 16.18 1.71
CA TYR A 242 4.12 16.70 1.33
C TYR A 242 5.17 15.59 1.34
N LYS A 243 5.94 15.49 0.26
CA LYS A 243 7.15 14.65 0.19
C LYS A 243 8.40 15.51 0.38
N ILE A 244 9.21 15.16 1.36
CA ILE A 244 10.44 15.89 1.70
C ILE A 244 11.61 14.92 1.75
N ASP A 245 12.58 15.09 0.87
CA ASP A 245 13.84 14.36 0.97
C ASP A 245 14.80 15.08 1.92
N PHE A 246 15.63 14.33 2.62
CA PHE A 246 16.69 14.87 3.47
C PHE A 246 17.98 14.07 3.32
N ASP A 247 19.10 14.77 3.44
CA ASP A 247 20.43 14.16 3.49
C ASP A 247 21.32 15.03 4.38
N GLN A 248 22.36 14.45 4.95
CA GLN A 248 23.33 15.19 5.74
C GLN A 248 24.02 16.25 4.87
N LYS A 249 24.36 17.37 5.50
CA LYS A 249 25.14 18.43 4.86
C LYS A 249 26.58 17.99 4.65
N ASP A 250 27.20 18.56 3.64
CA ASP A 250 28.60 18.29 3.32
C ASP A 250 29.52 18.76 4.46
N GLY A 251 30.66 18.09 4.64
CA GLY A 251 31.63 18.40 5.69
C GLY A 251 31.32 17.81 7.07
N ILE A 252 30.17 17.17 7.26
CA ILE A 252 29.85 16.45 8.50
C ILE A 252 30.54 15.08 8.48
N LYS A 253 31.56 14.91 9.33
CA LYS A 253 32.36 13.67 9.40
C LYS A 253 31.64 12.49 10.05
N LYS A 254 30.60 12.74 10.86
CA LYS A 254 29.81 11.66 11.47
C LYS A 254 28.86 11.09 10.42
N CYS A 255 28.77 9.78 10.29
CA CYS A 255 27.79 9.11 9.44
C CYS A 255 26.35 9.33 9.96
N LEU A 256 25.68 10.39 9.50
CA LEU A 256 24.28 10.67 9.80
C LEU A 256 23.34 9.90 8.85
N LYS A 257 22.06 10.30 8.81
CA LYS A 257 21.00 9.65 8.03
C LYS A 257 20.70 10.39 6.72
N GLN A 258 20.03 9.72 5.80
CA GLN A 258 19.40 10.30 4.62
C GLN A 258 18.08 9.57 4.35
N GLY A 259 17.18 10.17 3.59
CA GLY A 259 15.93 9.52 3.22
C GLY A 259 14.81 10.49 2.87
N THR A 260 13.58 10.05 3.13
CA THR A 260 12.34 10.77 2.81
C THR A 260 11.42 10.81 4.03
N ILE A 261 10.76 11.96 4.22
CA ILE A 261 9.72 12.21 5.20
C ILE A 261 8.44 12.53 4.44
N ILE A 262 7.34 11.88 4.82
CA ILE A 262 6.00 12.17 4.31
C ILE A 262 5.19 12.86 5.41
N ILE A 263 4.57 14.00 5.08
CA ILE A 263 3.83 14.85 6.03
C ILE A 263 2.44 15.14 5.45
N GLY A 264 1.36 14.94 6.20
CA GLY A 264 -0.01 15.29 5.76
C GLY A 264 -0.15 16.78 5.46
N THR A 265 -0.87 17.14 4.39
CA THR A 265 -1.07 18.56 4.03
C THR A 265 -2.06 19.29 4.94
N GLU A 266 -3.04 18.56 5.48
CA GLU A 266 -4.13 19.11 6.30
C GLU A 266 -3.75 19.29 7.78
N ASP A 267 -3.23 18.24 8.40
CA ASP A 267 -2.94 18.16 9.85
C ASP A 267 -1.45 18.33 10.20
N MET A 268 -0.58 18.30 9.18
CA MET A 268 0.89 18.28 9.34
C MET A 268 1.39 17.06 10.13
N ALA A 269 0.64 15.96 10.16
CA ALA A 269 1.07 14.73 10.81
C ALA A 269 2.22 14.10 10.03
N PHE A 270 3.21 13.56 10.74
CA PHE A 270 4.22 12.70 10.13
C PHE A 270 3.60 11.35 9.77
N LEU A 271 3.57 11.02 8.47
CA LEU A 271 2.90 9.83 7.94
C LEU A 271 3.87 8.69 7.66
N GLU A 272 5.12 9.00 7.31
CA GLU A 272 6.17 8.02 7.04
C GLU A 272 7.57 8.62 7.21
N PHE A 273 8.49 7.82 7.75
CA PHE A 273 9.93 8.03 7.66
C PHE A 273 10.58 6.85 6.96
N LYS A 274 11.24 7.10 5.83
CA LYS A 274 12.10 6.12 5.15
C LYS A 274 13.52 6.63 5.18
N PHE A 275 14.45 5.93 5.83
CA PHE A 275 15.81 6.42 5.96
C PHE A 275 16.86 5.31 6.05
N TRP A 276 18.10 5.68 5.74
CA TRP A 276 19.30 4.85 5.85
C TRP A 276 20.51 5.74 6.13
N ARG A 277 21.73 5.17 6.16
CA ARG A 277 22.96 5.93 6.38
C ARG A 277 23.29 6.81 5.18
N SER A 278 23.69 8.05 5.43
CA SER A 278 24.18 8.92 4.37
C SER A 278 25.57 8.49 3.92
N ALA A 279 25.76 8.42 2.61
CA ALA A 279 27.04 8.06 2.00
C ALA A 279 28.13 9.13 2.26
N LYS A 280 27.76 10.38 2.56
CA LYS A 280 28.73 11.49 2.74
C LYS A 280 29.56 11.41 4.03
N GLY A 281 29.24 10.48 4.91
CA GLY A 281 29.89 10.31 6.21
C GLY A 281 30.51 8.93 6.35
N LEU A 282 30.59 8.20 5.23
CA LEU A 282 31.38 6.99 5.04
C LEU A 282 32.69 7.37 4.36
#